data_AF-A0A8S2TLV1-F1
#
_entry.id   AF-A0A8S2TLV1-F1
#
_cell.length_a   1.000
_cell.length_b   1.000
_cell.length_c   1.000
_cell.angle_alpha   90.00
_cell.angle_beta   90.00
_cell.angle_gamma   90.00
#
_symmetry.space_group_name_H-M   'P 1'
#
loop_
_entity.id
_entity.type
_entity.pdbx_description
1 polymer ?
#
loop_
_entity_poly.entity_id
_entity_poly.type
_entity_poly.pdbx_seq_one_letter_code
_entity_poly.pdbx_strand_id
1 'polypeptide(L)'
;MILYRCVQQINEIRKLTHSQRDLLNNLRINFDKPAQMKLYLKQLEHVDLLLQRVILIGVLLQLKSLIEDALEDVLCKRMPFLMVTLEHFYSQYKTTTFSNDPQHHLLINEMISSTGTSTIIDSTLCQALINQKNSMNNNNTTASDQTPSINESDEYILSCLIMVYIAVALPRLARLESTKYIVALDAHANNCHCLIRAINTLITTFFFEHGQRHIEDRCKEFLALASSSLLRLIDVDSGQNNKYSSTSNNSTSNNSNGLSNDIIHKEATYILLEQFVNQCPYLTRDLLETCFPSSVLRNAFFIISSNIE
;
A
#
# COMPACT_ATOMS: atom_id res chain seq x y z
N MET A 1 -10.66 14.34 13.00
CA MET A 1 -9.22 14.60 13.28
C MET A 1 -8.30 13.58 12.60
N ILE A 2 -8.55 12.27 12.75
CA ILE A 2 -7.74 11.20 12.11
C ILE A 2 -7.72 11.36 10.58
N LEU A 3 -8.90 11.47 9.96
CA LEU A 3 -9.00 11.63 8.50
C LEU A 3 -8.31 12.89 7.96
N TYR A 4 -8.41 14.01 8.67
CA TYR A 4 -7.72 15.26 8.28
C TYR A 4 -6.20 15.06 8.24
N ARG A 5 -5.64 14.35 9.22
CA ARG A 5 -4.21 14.00 9.22
C ARG A 5 -3.87 13.05 8.07
N CYS A 6 -4.70 12.06 7.76
CA CYS A 6 -4.51 11.19 6.61
C CYS A 6 -4.46 11.99 5.31
N VAL A 7 -5.41 12.91 5.11
CA VAL A 7 -5.47 13.79 3.94
C VAL A 7 -4.22 14.66 3.83
N GLN A 8 -3.74 15.25 4.94
CA GLN A 8 -2.46 15.99 4.93
C GLN A 8 -1.28 15.10 4.48
N GLN A 9 -1.18 13.87 4.98
CA GLN A 9 -0.12 12.95 4.55
C GLN A 9 -0.24 12.56 3.07
N ILE A 10 -1.46 12.36 2.58
CA ILE A 10 -1.72 12.08 1.15
C ILE A 10 -1.23 13.23 0.27
N ASN A 11 -1.45 14.48 0.67
CA ASN A 11 -0.98 15.63 -0.11
C ASN A 11 0.55 15.73 -0.14
N GLU A 12 1.22 15.44 0.97
CA GLU A 12 2.68 15.39 1.00
C GLU A 12 3.22 14.25 0.11
N ILE A 13 2.56 13.09 0.09
CA ILE A 13 2.89 12.01 -0.85
C ILE A 13 2.70 12.46 -2.30
N ARG A 14 1.57 13.10 -2.63
CA ARG A 14 1.32 13.66 -3.97
C ARG A 14 2.44 14.61 -4.41
N LYS A 15 2.93 15.48 -3.52
CA LYS A 15 4.08 16.39 -3.79
C LYS A 15 5.36 15.61 -4.08
N LEU A 16 5.70 14.62 -3.25
CA LEU A 16 6.91 13.79 -3.43
C LEU A 16 6.88 13.05 -4.78
N THR A 17 5.73 12.48 -5.14
CA THR A 17 5.55 11.80 -6.43
C THR A 17 5.64 12.78 -7.60
N HIS A 18 5.09 13.98 -7.46
CA HIS A 18 5.17 15.00 -8.50
C HIS A 18 6.62 15.43 -8.80
N SER A 19 7.46 15.55 -7.77
CA SER A 19 8.88 15.87 -7.94
C SER A 19 9.67 14.83 -8.73
N GLN A 20 9.23 13.56 -8.74
CA GLN A 20 9.94 12.43 -9.38
C GLN A 20 9.11 11.76 -10.49
N ARG A 21 8.15 12.49 -11.07
CA ARG A 21 7.18 11.97 -12.04
C ARG A 21 7.83 11.22 -13.20
N ASP A 22 8.86 11.80 -13.81
CA ASP A 22 9.50 11.25 -15.01
C ASP A 22 10.25 9.94 -14.72
N LEU A 23 10.95 9.88 -13.56
CA LEU A 23 11.64 8.67 -13.12
C LEU A 23 10.65 7.54 -12.85
N LEU A 24 9.53 7.83 -12.18
CA LEU A 24 8.49 6.84 -11.89
C LEU A 24 7.79 6.35 -13.15
N ASN A 25 7.57 7.23 -14.14
CA ASN A 25 6.99 6.82 -15.41
C ASN A 25 7.94 5.91 -16.20
N ASN A 26 9.24 6.22 -16.18
CA ASN A 26 10.27 5.36 -16.76
C ASN A 26 10.40 4.02 -16.05
N LEU A 27 10.23 3.97 -14.73
CA LEU A 27 10.18 2.72 -13.96
C LEU A 27 8.95 1.87 -14.31
N ARG A 28 7.80 2.51 -14.52
CA ARG A 28 6.56 1.84 -14.92
C ARG A 28 6.66 1.21 -16.30
N ILE A 29 7.27 1.88 -17.27
CA ILE A 29 7.40 1.38 -18.65
C ILE A 29 8.52 0.32 -18.76
N ASN A 30 9.62 0.49 -18.02
CA ASN A 30 10.79 -0.39 -18.13
C ASN A 30 10.84 -1.48 -17.04
N PHE A 31 9.70 -1.91 -16.51
CA PHE A 31 9.66 -2.91 -15.43
C PHE A 31 10.31 -4.25 -15.82
N ASP A 32 10.23 -4.62 -17.10
CA ASP A 32 10.82 -5.83 -17.68
C ASP A 32 12.36 -5.82 -17.77
N LYS A 33 13.00 -4.66 -17.68
CA LYS A 33 14.46 -4.53 -17.87
C LYS A 33 15.18 -4.34 -16.52
N PRO A 34 15.74 -5.40 -15.92
CA PRO A 34 16.27 -5.35 -14.55
C PRO A 34 17.48 -4.40 -14.41
N ALA A 35 18.31 -4.26 -15.44
CA ALA A 35 19.49 -3.39 -15.40
C ALA A 35 19.11 -1.89 -15.34
N GLN A 36 18.15 -1.46 -16.17
CA GLN A 36 17.68 -0.08 -16.20
C GLN A 36 16.90 0.27 -14.93
N MET A 37 16.07 -0.67 -14.43
CA MET A 37 15.36 -0.48 -13.17
C MET A 37 16.31 -0.24 -11.99
N LYS A 38 17.43 -0.98 -11.92
CA LYS A 38 18.44 -0.78 -10.85
C LYS A 38 19.08 0.60 -10.89
N LEU A 39 19.21 1.23 -12.07
CA LEU A 39 19.73 2.59 -12.20
C LEU A 39 18.72 3.62 -11.71
N TYR A 40 17.47 3.53 -12.18
CA TYR A 40 16.39 4.41 -11.73
C TYR A 40 16.12 4.29 -10.23
N LEU A 41 16.23 3.08 -9.67
CA LEU A 41 16.15 2.83 -8.23
C LEU A 41 17.20 3.56 -7.41
N LYS A 42 18.41 3.73 -7.93
CA LYS A 42 19.47 4.48 -7.25
C LYS A 42 19.28 5.99 -7.34
N GLN A 43 18.55 6.46 -8.34
CA GLN A 43 18.23 7.88 -8.55
C GLN A 43 17.01 8.35 -7.76
N LEU A 44 16.24 7.42 -7.18
CA LEU A 44 15.11 7.76 -6.32
C LEU A 44 15.60 8.32 -4.99
N GLU A 45 15.23 9.57 -4.73
CA GLU A 45 15.47 10.25 -3.46
C GLU A 45 14.21 10.22 -2.57
N HIS A 46 14.35 10.42 -1.26
CA HIS A 46 13.23 10.55 -0.32
C HIS A 46 12.33 9.30 -0.15
N VAL A 47 12.82 8.11 -0.52
CA VAL A 47 12.08 6.83 -0.38
C VAL A 47 11.70 6.55 1.09
N ASP A 48 12.61 6.84 2.03
CA ASP A 48 12.38 6.57 3.46
C ASP A 48 11.28 7.48 4.03
N LEU A 49 11.21 8.74 3.57
CA LEU A 49 10.14 9.67 3.95
C LEU A 49 8.78 9.21 3.39
N LEU A 50 8.74 8.70 2.16
CA LEU A 50 7.51 8.13 1.60
C LEU A 50 7.01 6.98 2.48
N LEU A 51 7.88 6.01 2.78
CA LEU A 51 7.52 4.83 3.59
C LEU A 51 7.04 5.22 4.98
N GLN A 52 7.74 6.13 5.66
CA GLN A 52 7.31 6.63 6.97
C GLN A 52 5.92 7.26 6.93
N ARG A 53 5.61 8.04 5.87
CA ARG A 53 4.30 8.66 5.69
C ARG A 53 3.20 7.65 5.41
N VAL A 54 3.46 6.65 4.58
CA VAL A 54 2.49 5.57 4.28
C VAL A 54 2.24 4.71 5.52
N ILE A 55 3.28 4.38 6.30
CA ILE A 55 3.12 3.67 7.59
C ILE A 55 2.27 4.51 8.54
N LEU A 56 2.50 5.82 8.65
CA LEU A 56 1.69 6.70 9.48
C LEU A 56 0.21 6.70 9.07
N ILE A 57 -0.09 6.77 7.75
CA ILE A 57 -1.46 6.62 7.24
C ILE A 57 -2.03 5.27 7.68
N GLY A 58 -1.27 4.19 7.56
CA GLY A 58 -1.66 2.85 7.96
C GLY A 58 -2.02 2.76 9.44
N VAL A 59 -1.19 3.30 10.32
CA VAL A 59 -1.43 3.30 11.78
C VAL A 59 -2.70 4.09 12.12
N LEU A 60 -2.92 5.23 11.46
CA LEU A 60 -4.13 6.03 11.64
C LEU A 60 -5.39 5.29 11.18
N LEU A 61 -5.33 4.58 10.05
CA LEU A 61 -6.44 3.77 9.55
C LEU A 61 -6.69 2.51 10.40
N GLN A 62 -5.63 1.91 10.96
CA GLN A 62 -5.76 0.82 11.91
C GLN A 62 -6.50 1.29 13.17
N LEU A 63 -6.12 2.45 13.70
CA LEU A 63 -6.83 3.06 14.83
C LEU A 63 -8.30 3.35 14.50
N LYS A 64 -8.57 3.87 13.29
CA LYS A 64 -9.95 4.12 12.83
C LYS A 64 -10.78 2.84 12.85
N SER A 65 -10.28 1.76 12.26
CA SER A 65 -10.99 0.47 12.23
C SER A 65 -11.23 -0.09 13.63
N LEU A 66 -10.28 0.00 14.55
CA LEU A 66 -10.52 -0.45 15.93
C LEU A 66 -11.65 0.33 16.63
N ILE A 67 -11.80 1.63 16.30
CA ILE A 67 -12.90 2.46 16.80
C ILE A 67 -14.23 2.06 16.14
N GLU A 68 -14.21 1.77 14.83
CA GLU A 68 -15.37 1.32 14.06
C GLU A 68 -15.87 -0.05 14.55
N ASP A 69 -14.97 -1.03 14.76
CA ASP A 69 -15.30 -2.35 15.29
C ASP A 69 -15.91 -2.24 16.70
N ALA A 70 -15.34 -1.40 17.57
CA ALA A 70 -15.88 -1.15 18.90
C ALA A 70 -17.26 -0.46 18.87
N LEU A 71 -17.50 0.41 17.87
CA LEU A 71 -18.78 1.07 17.67
C LEU A 71 -19.84 0.06 17.19
N GLU A 72 -19.49 -0.79 16.24
CA GLU A 72 -20.34 -1.86 15.73
C GLU A 72 -20.79 -2.77 16.88
N ASP A 73 -19.88 -3.21 17.75
CA ASP A 73 -20.17 -4.02 18.93
C ASP A 73 -21.18 -3.37 19.89
N VAL A 74 -21.04 -2.06 20.12
CA VAL A 74 -21.95 -1.31 21.01
C VAL A 74 -23.32 -1.17 20.37
N LEU A 75 -23.38 -0.90 19.08
CA LEU A 75 -24.63 -0.68 18.36
C LEU A 75 -25.38 -1.99 18.12
N CYS A 76 -24.70 -3.10 17.86
CA CYS A 76 -25.30 -4.44 17.81
C CYS A 76 -26.00 -4.79 19.13
N LYS A 77 -25.45 -4.38 20.27
CA LYS A 77 -26.07 -4.58 21.60
C LYS A 77 -27.24 -3.64 21.86
N ARG A 78 -27.15 -2.38 21.43
CA ARG A 78 -28.16 -1.35 21.73
C ARG A 78 -29.32 -1.30 20.74
N MET A 79 -29.06 -1.59 19.47
CA MET A 79 -30.00 -1.42 18.36
C MET A 79 -29.90 -2.59 17.35
N PRO A 80 -30.15 -3.85 17.77
CA PRO A 80 -29.95 -5.03 16.92
C PRO A 80 -30.82 -5.03 15.66
N PHE A 81 -32.09 -4.58 15.76
CA PHE A 81 -33.01 -4.55 14.62
C PHE A 81 -32.56 -3.61 13.51
N LEU A 82 -31.99 -2.46 13.88
CA LEU A 82 -31.46 -1.50 12.91
C LEU A 82 -30.25 -2.09 12.19
N MET A 83 -29.34 -2.72 12.94
CA MET A 83 -28.13 -3.33 12.36
C MET A 83 -28.43 -4.45 11.38
N VAL A 84 -29.32 -5.38 11.75
CA VAL A 84 -29.71 -6.48 10.84
C VAL A 84 -30.37 -5.94 9.57
N THR A 85 -31.18 -4.88 9.69
CA THR A 85 -31.82 -4.25 8.52
C THR A 85 -30.79 -3.59 7.61
N LEU A 86 -29.80 -2.90 8.19
CA LEU A 86 -28.73 -2.25 7.43
C LEU A 86 -27.79 -3.26 6.77
N GLU A 87 -27.45 -4.35 7.46
CA GLU A 87 -26.65 -5.44 6.90
C GLU A 87 -27.37 -6.09 5.70
N HIS A 88 -28.66 -6.36 5.84
CA HIS A 88 -29.45 -6.91 4.74
C HIS A 88 -29.52 -5.95 3.55
N PHE A 89 -29.80 -4.68 3.81
CA PHE A 89 -29.80 -3.63 2.78
C PHE A 89 -28.45 -3.53 2.05
N TYR A 90 -27.35 -3.55 2.79
CA TYR A 90 -26.00 -3.47 2.21
C TYR A 90 -25.64 -4.71 1.39
N SER A 91 -26.00 -5.91 1.87
CA SER A 91 -25.76 -7.15 1.14
C SER A 91 -26.49 -7.15 -0.21
N GLN A 92 -27.75 -6.72 -0.24
CA GLN A 92 -28.54 -6.60 -1.45
C GLN A 92 -27.97 -5.52 -2.38
N TYR A 93 -27.52 -4.40 -1.83
CA TYR A 93 -26.89 -3.33 -2.59
C TYR A 93 -25.62 -3.78 -3.32
N LYS A 94 -24.75 -4.52 -2.63
CA LYS A 94 -23.50 -5.06 -3.19
C LYS A 94 -23.76 -5.96 -4.40
N THR A 95 -24.87 -6.70 -4.41
CA THR A 95 -25.22 -7.64 -5.49
C THR A 95 -25.95 -7.00 -6.66
N THR A 96 -26.72 -5.92 -6.45
CA THR A 96 -27.72 -5.45 -7.42
C THR A 96 -27.34 -4.18 -8.19
N THR A 97 -26.50 -3.29 -7.64
CA THR A 97 -26.42 -1.90 -8.11
C THR A 97 -25.00 -1.35 -8.23
N PHE A 98 -24.00 -2.17 -8.57
CA PHE A 98 -22.65 -1.67 -8.85
C PHE A 98 -22.55 -0.73 -10.08
N SER A 99 -23.67 -0.41 -10.73
CA SER A 99 -23.68 0.08 -12.11
C SER A 99 -23.97 1.57 -12.32
N ASN A 100 -24.76 2.29 -11.49
CA ASN A 100 -25.44 3.47 -12.06
C ASN A 100 -25.16 4.85 -11.46
N ASP A 101 -24.55 5.05 -10.28
CA ASP A 101 -24.15 6.40 -9.83
C ASP A 101 -23.10 6.42 -8.71
N PRO A 102 -21.90 7.00 -8.92
CA PRO A 102 -20.84 7.05 -7.89
C PRO A 102 -21.24 7.84 -6.64
N GLN A 103 -22.13 8.81 -6.76
CA GLN A 103 -22.63 9.59 -5.61
C GLN A 103 -23.55 8.74 -4.71
N HIS A 104 -24.41 7.91 -5.28
CA HIS A 104 -25.25 6.99 -4.53
C HIS A 104 -24.40 5.93 -3.80
N HIS A 105 -23.29 5.48 -4.40
CA HIS A 105 -22.30 4.62 -3.74
C HIS A 105 -21.64 5.27 -2.53
N LEU A 106 -21.29 6.56 -2.60
CA LEU A 106 -20.72 7.28 -1.46
C LEU A 106 -21.72 7.41 -0.31
N LEU A 107 -22.97 7.78 -0.60
CA LEU A 107 -24.00 7.97 0.43
C LEU A 107 -24.31 6.68 1.18
N ILE A 108 -24.43 5.56 0.46
CA ILE A 108 -24.68 4.25 1.10
C ILE A 108 -23.47 3.81 1.92
N ASN A 109 -22.25 3.98 1.41
CA ASN A 109 -21.05 3.66 2.19
C ASN A 109 -20.87 4.60 3.39
N GLU A 110 -21.34 5.85 3.34
CA GLU A 110 -21.33 6.77 4.50
C GLU A 110 -22.31 6.30 5.58
N MET A 111 -23.51 5.85 5.16
CA MET A 111 -24.50 5.27 6.07
C MET A 111 -23.94 4.05 6.80
N ILE A 112 -23.27 3.15 6.08
CA ILE A 112 -22.68 1.93 6.66
C ILE A 112 -21.41 2.24 7.47
N SER A 113 -20.57 3.19 7.05
CA SER A 113 -19.43 3.61 7.88
C SER A 113 -19.90 4.22 9.22
N SER A 114 -21.08 4.86 9.24
CA SER A 114 -21.68 5.39 10.47
C SER A 114 -22.14 4.30 11.46
N THR A 115 -22.36 3.06 10.99
CA THR A 115 -22.67 1.92 11.85
C THR A 115 -21.44 1.23 12.44
N GLY A 116 -20.24 1.63 12.02
CA GLY A 116 -18.98 0.97 12.40
C GLY A 116 -18.66 -0.28 11.57
N THR A 117 -19.51 -0.64 10.60
CA THR A 117 -19.27 -1.82 9.77
C THR A 117 -18.21 -1.52 8.71
N SER A 118 -17.25 -2.43 8.53
CA SER A 118 -16.14 -2.25 7.58
C SER A 118 -16.64 -2.14 6.14
N THR A 119 -16.48 -0.98 5.51
CA THR A 119 -16.81 -0.79 4.09
C THR A 119 -15.59 -1.02 3.21
N ILE A 120 -15.83 -1.54 1.99
CA ILE A 120 -14.77 -1.72 0.98
C ILE A 120 -14.14 -0.36 0.60
N ILE A 121 -14.96 0.70 0.61
CA ILE A 121 -14.59 2.06 0.23
C ILE A 121 -14.80 2.95 1.45
N ASP A 122 -13.75 3.66 1.87
CA ASP A 122 -13.87 4.67 2.91
C ASP A 122 -14.50 5.94 2.31
N SER A 123 -15.82 6.01 2.38
CA SER A 123 -16.60 7.14 1.85
C SER A 123 -16.18 8.47 2.47
N THR A 124 -15.86 8.45 3.77
CA THR A 124 -15.49 9.65 4.52
C THR A 124 -14.14 10.21 4.07
N LEU A 125 -13.18 9.33 3.73
CA LEU A 125 -11.90 9.75 3.14
C LEU A 125 -12.06 10.25 1.70
N CYS A 126 -12.86 9.57 0.89
CA CYS A 126 -13.17 10.00 -0.49
C CYS A 126 -13.77 11.41 -0.50
N GLN A 127 -14.80 11.66 0.32
CA GLN A 127 -15.44 12.97 0.43
C GLN A 127 -14.46 14.05 0.92
N ALA A 128 -13.59 13.73 1.88
CA ALA A 128 -12.59 14.66 2.38
C ALA A 128 -11.58 15.08 1.29
N LEU A 129 -11.17 14.15 0.41
CA LEU A 129 -10.28 14.44 -0.72
C LEU A 129 -10.98 15.25 -1.80
N ILE A 130 -12.22 14.90 -2.16
CA ILE A 130 -13.03 15.65 -3.13
C ILE A 130 -13.23 17.10 -2.66
N ASN A 131 -13.56 17.29 -1.38
CA ASN A 131 -13.74 18.62 -0.80
C ASN A 131 -12.46 19.46 -0.85
N GLN A 132 -11.31 18.83 -0.62
CA GLN A 132 -10.03 19.52 -0.72
C GLN A 132 -9.69 19.89 -2.17
N LYS A 133 -9.93 18.99 -3.13
CA LYS A 133 -9.75 19.25 -4.56
C LYS A 133 -10.62 20.42 -5.04
N ASN A 134 -11.89 20.43 -4.63
CA ASN A 134 -12.82 21.52 -4.95
C ASN A 134 -12.37 22.87 -4.33
N SER A 135 -11.82 22.85 -3.11
CA SER A 135 -11.24 24.05 -2.48
C SER A 135 -9.99 24.56 -3.21
N MET A 136 -9.20 23.68 -3.83
CA MET A 136 -8.00 24.05 -4.58
C MET A 136 -8.35 24.64 -5.96
N ASN A 137 -9.36 24.07 -6.63
CA ASN A 137 -9.84 24.56 -7.94
C ASN A 137 -10.54 25.92 -7.86
N ASN A 138 -11.25 26.23 -6.76
CA ASN A 138 -11.90 27.52 -6.56
C ASN A 138 -10.95 28.70 -6.33
N ASN A 139 -9.67 28.45 -6.00
CA ASN A 139 -8.67 29.51 -5.86
C ASN A 139 -7.98 29.88 -7.19
N ASN A 140 -8.18 29.09 -8.24
CA ASN A 140 -7.52 29.26 -9.54
C ASN A 140 -8.46 29.78 -10.66
N THR A 141 -9.70 30.12 -10.35
CA THR A 141 -10.70 30.62 -11.32
C THR A 141 -10.83 32.15 -11.29
N THR A 142 -9.81 32.86 -11.77
CA THR A 142 -10.06 34.10 -12.51
C THR A 142 -10.46 33.73 -13.93
N ALA A 143 -11.76 33.86 -14.18
CA ALA A 143 -12.46 33.89 -15.46
C ALA A 143 -11.60 33.83 -16.75
N SER A 144 -11.53 32.65 -17.38
CA SER A 144 -11.82 32.43 -18.81
C SER A 144 -11.32 31.05 -19.26
N ASP A 145 -12.15 30.38 -20.05
CA ASP A 145 -11.87 29.23 -20.90
C ASP A 145 -12.01 27.82 -20.29
N GLN A 146 -13.15 27.24 -20.69
CA GLN A 146 -13.56 25.85 -20.58
C GLN A 146 -12.54 24.93 -21.26
N THR A 147 -11.74 24.19 -20.48
CA THR A 147 -11.10 22.93 -20.92
C THR A 147 -11.04 21.92 -19.76
N PRO A 148 -12.12 21.19 -19.46
CA PRO A 148 -12.18 20.29 -18.30
C PRO A 148 -11.74 18.84 -18.63
N SER A 149 -10.61 18.63 -19.34
CA SER A 149 -10.23 17.25 -19.75
C SER A 149 -8.76 16.84 -19.56
N ILE A 150 -7.83 17.78 -19.39
CA ILE A 150 -6.40 17.44 -19.30
C ILE A 150 -5.98 17.15 -17.84
N ASN A 151 -6.47 17.96 -16.89
CA ASN A 151 -6.05 17.87 -15.49
C ASN A 151 -6.53 16.58 -14.78
N GLU A 152 -7.70 16.04 -15.12
CA GLU A 152 -8.20 14.79 -14.54
C GLU A 152 -7.35 13.57 -14.94
N SER A 153 -6.83 13.59 -16.18
CA SER A 153 -5.93 12.55 -16.67
C SER A 153 -4.55 12.60 -16.00
N ASP A 154 -4.06 13.81 -15.69
CA ASP A 154 -2.78 13.99 -15.01
C ASP A 154 -2.85 13.57 -13.53
N GLU A 155 -3.94 13.84 -12.83
CA GLU A 155 -4.17 13.38 -11.46
C GLU A 155 -4.36 11.86 -11.38
N TYR A 156 -5.00 11.25 -12.39
CA TYR A 156 -5.08 9.80 -12.52
C TYR A 156 -3.70 9.16 -12.71
N ILE A 157 -2.88 9.75 -13.59
CA ILE A 157 -1.50 9.29 -13.81
C ILE A 157 -0.70 9.44 -12.51
N LEU A 158 -0.83 10.56 -11.80
CA LEU A 158 -0.15 10.77 -10.52
C LEU A 158 -0.56 9.69 -9.50
N SER A 159 -1.85 9.36 -9.41
CA SER A 159 -2.35 8.30 -8.54
C SER A 159 -1.76 6.93 -8.90
N CYS A 160 -1.63 6.60 -10.19
CA CYS A 160 -0.93 5.40 -10.63
C CYS A 160 0.55 5.41 -10.23
N LEU A 161 1.23 6.54 -10.39
CA LEU A 161 2.65 6.68 -10.05
C LEU A 161 2.90 6.60 -8.54
N ILE A 162 1.96 7.04 -7.68
CA ILE A 162 2.04 6.82 -6.23
C ILE A 162 2.09 5.31 -5.94
N MET A 163 1.26 4.50 -6.62
CA MET A 163 1.24 3.05 -6.43
C MET A 163 2.56 2.41 -6.86
N VAL A 164 3.09 2.80 -8.02
CA VAL A 164 4.41 2.36 -8.49
C VAL A 164 5.49 2.74 -7.47
N TYR A 165 5.44 3.97 -6.95
CA TYR A 165 6.43 4.44 -6.01
C TYR A 165 6.44 3.62 -4.72
N ILE A 166 5.26 3.32 -4.16
CA ILE A 166 5.14 2.48 -2.97
C ILE A 166 5.63 1.05 -3.25
N ALA A 167 5.24 0.44 -4.37
CA ALA A 167 5.64 -0.92 -4.73
C ALA A 167 7.17 -1.07 -4.83
N VAL A 168 7.81 -0.09 -5.46
CA VAL A 168 9.25 -0.05 -5.70
C VAL A 168 10.04 0.33 -4.44
N ALA A 169 9.39 0.99 -3.46
CA ALA A 169 9.96 1.31 -2.16
C ALA A 169 9.98 0.12 -1.18
N LEU A 170 9.13 -0.91 -1.37
CA LEU A 170 9.03 -2.06 -0.47
C LEU A 170 10.38 -2.75 -0.15
N PRO A 171 11.27 -3.00 -1.13
CA PRO A 171 12.56 -3.65 -0.85
C PRO A 171 13.48 -2.85 0.08
N ARG A 172 13.23 -1.55 0.28
CA ARG A 172 14.00 -0.71 1.19
C ARG A 172 13.74 -1.05 2.65
N LEU A 173 12.54 -1.56 2.95
CA LEU A 173 12.16 -2.01 4.29
C LEU A 173 13.01 -3.19 4.78
N ALA A 174 13.38 -4.11 3.89
CA ALA A 174 14.18 -5.28 4.22
C ALA A 174 15.59 -4.94 4.74
N ARG A 175 16.06 -3.71 4.52
CA ARG A 175 17.37 -3.21 4.99
C ARG A 175 17.31 -2.55 6.37
N LEU A 176 16.12 -2.24 6.86
CA LEU A 176 15.95 -1.59 8.16
C LEU A 176 16.00 -2.64 9.26
N GLU A 177 16.86 -2.47 10.27
CA GLU A 177 16.89 -3.35 11.45
C GLU A 177 15.56 -3.35 12.23
N SER A 178 14.74 -2.32 12.05
CA SER A 178 13.43 -2.18 12.70
C SER A 178 12.31 -3.03 12.08
N THR A 179 12.54 -3.69 10.92
CA THR A 179 11.55 -4.57 10.27
C THR A 179 11.52 -6.00 10.81
N LYS A 180 11.89 -6.20 12.07
CA LYS A 180 11.71 -7.48 12.74
C LYS A 180 10.21 -7.80 12.85
N TYR A 181 9.82 -8.97 12.37
CA TYR A 181 8.48 -9.51 12.57
C TYR A 181 8.43 -10.31 13.87
N ILE A 182 7.47 -9.97 14.73
CA ILE A 182 7.26 -10.57 16.03
C ILE A 182 6.04 -11.50 15.93
N VAL A 183 6.28 -12.81 15.92
CA VAL A 183 5.21 -13.81 15.76
C VAL A 183 4.18 -13.74 16.89
N ALA A 184 4.60 -13.43 18.11
CA ALA A 184 3.68 -13.30 19.25
C ALA A 184 2.64 -12.17 19.08
N LEU A 185 2.95 -11.16 18.28
CA LEU A 185 2.08 -10.01 18.02
C LEU A 185 1.48 -10.03 16.61
N ASP A 186 1.84 -11.01 15.76
CA ASP A 186 1.54 -11.04 14.32
C ASP A 186 1.87 -9.68 13.64
N ALA A 187 2.97 -9.05 14.06
CA ALA A 187 3.25 -7.66 13.73
C ALA A 187 4.75 -7.36 13.59
N HIS A 188 5.08 -6.43 12.70
CA HIS A 188 6.42 -5.82 12.61
C HIS A 188 6.62 -4.76 13.70
N ALA A 189 7.83 -4.69 14.26
CA ALA A 189 8.18 -3.74 15.33
C ALA A 189 8.03 -2.26 14.91
N ASN A 190 8.18 -1.97 13.62
CA ASN A 190 8.02 -0.63 13.05
C ASN A 190 6.64 -0.36 12.42
N ASN A 191 5.63 -1.19 12.72
CA ASN A 191 4.26 -1.07 12.20
C ASN A 191 4.13 -1.19 10.67
N CYS A 192 5.08 -1.86 9.99
CA CYS A 192 4.99 -2.03 8.54
C CYS A 192 3.81 -2.89 8.08
N HIS A 193 3.28 -3.77 8.92
CA HIS A 193 2.02 -4.48 8.66
C HIS A 193 0.85 -3.51 8.38
N CYS A 194 0.84 -2.31 8.98
CA CYS A 194 -0.19 -1.30 8.74
C CYS A 194 -0.08 -0.65 7.34
N LEU A 195 1.08 -0.73 6.69
CA LEU A 195 1.30 -0.21 5.32
C LEU A 195 0.31 -0.85 4.35
N ILE A 196 0.01 -2.12 4.55
CA ILE A 196 -0.94 -2.87 3.71
C ILE A 196 -2.34 -2.28 3.74
N ARG A 197 -2.83 -1.97 4.94
CA ARG A 197 -4.12 -1.32 5.12
C ARG A 197 -4.13 0.05 4.45
N ALA A 198 -3.05 0.83 4.58
CA ALA A 198 -2.91 2.10 3.88
C ALA A 198 -3.00 1.94 2.37
N ILE A 199 -2.25 1.00 1.79
CA ILE A 199 -2.24 0.74 0.34
C ILE A 199 -3.64 0.39 -0.15
N ASN A 200 -4.32 -0.55 0.51
CA ASN A 200 -5.67 -0.95 0.11
C ASN A 200 -6.66 0.23 0.15
N THR A 201 -6.65 1.00 1.23
CA THR A 201 -7.51 2.19 1.32
C THR A 201 -7.14 3.24 0.28
N LEU A 202 -5.85 3.50 0.02
CA LEU A 202 -5.39 4.48 -0.97
C LEU A 202 -5.79 4.09 -2.40
N ILE A 203 -5.59 2.82 -2.80
CA ILE A 203 -6.01 2.31 -4.11
C ILE A 203 -7.52 2.55 -4.28
N THR A 204 -8.32 2.05 -3.34
CA THR A 204 -9.77 2.16 -3.46
C THR A 204 -10.23 3.61 -3.47
N THR A 205 -9.63 4.47 -2.65
CA THR A 205 -9.99 5.89 -2.56
C THR A 205 -9.61 6.66 -3.83
N PHE A 206 -8.37 6.52 -4.31
CA PHE A 206 -7.91 7.25 -5.50
C PHE A 206 -8.62 6.80 -6.75
N PHE A 207 -8.78 5.50 -6.98
CA PHE A 207 -9.42 5.03 -8.21
C PHE A 207 -10.94 5.14 -8.16
N PHE A 208 -11.55 5.28 -6.98
CA PHE A 208 -12.94 5.72 -6.88
C PHE A 208 -13.11 7.19 -7.25
N GLU A 209 -12.20 8.08 -6.82
CA GLU A 209 -12.22 9.53 -7.15
C GLU A 209 -12.22 9.77 -8.68
N HIS A 210 -11.44 9.00 -9.43
CA HIS A 210 -11.26 9.17 -10.89
C HIS A 210 -12.23 8.33 -11.73
N GLY A 211 -13.25 7.73 -11.12
CA GLY A 211 -14.19 6.80 -11.75
C GLY A 211 -13.71 5.35 -11.65
N GLN A 212 -14.58 4.47 -11.14
CA GLN A 212 -14.30 3.11 -10.66
C GLN A 212 -13.69 2.10 -11.67
N ARG A 213 -13.29 2.51 -12.87
CA ARG A 213 -13.23 1.57 -13.99
C ARG A 213 -12.15 0.49 -13.92
N HIS A 214 -11.13 0.59 -13.05
CA HIS A 214 -10.00 -0.36 -13.06
C HIS A 214 -9.32 -0.60 -11.69
N ILE A 215 -10.07 -0.63 -10.57
CA ILE A 215 -9.46 -0.88 -9.24
C ILE A 215 -8.71 -2.23 -9.22
N GLU A 216 -9.33 -3.28 -9.76
CA GLU A 216 -8.76 -4.62 -9.83
C GLU A 216 -7.46 -4.64 -10.67
N ASP A 217 -7.46 -4.06 -11.87
CA ASP A 217 -6.29 -4.04 -12.74
C ASP A 217 -5.11 -3.30 -12.09
N ARG A 218 -5.39 -2.22 -11.35
CA ARG A 218 -4.36 -1.46 -10.62
C ARG A 218 -3.82 -2.23 -9.41
N CYS A 219 -4.66 -3.00 -8.71
CA CYS A 219 -4.21 -3.93 -7.67
C CYS A 219 -3.28 -5.01 -8.25
N LYS A 220 -3.63 -5.59 -9.42
CA LYS A 220 -2.82 -6.59 -10.12
C LYS A 220 -1.47 -6.01 -10.55
N GLU A 221 -1.46 -4.80 -11.12
CA GLU A 221 -0.24 -4.09 -11.50
C GLU A 221 0.66 -3.81 -10.28
N PHE A 222 0.08 -3.34 -9.18
CA PHE A 222 0.81 -3.13 -7.93
C PHE A 222 1.44 -4.42 -7.42
N LEU A 223 0.66 -5.52 -7.39
CA LEU A 223 1.14 -6.82 -6.91
C LEU A 223 2.29 -7.34 -7.77
N ALA A 224 2.20 -7.24 -9.11
CA ALA A 224 3.26 -7.67 -10.02
C ALA A 224 4.55 -6.87 -9.81
N LEU A 225 4.45 -5.54 -9.69
CA LEU A 225 5.60 -4.66 -9.46
C LEU A 225 6.24 -4.90 -8.08
N ALA A 226 5.42 -5.05 -7.04
CA ALA A 226 5.87 -5.32 -5.69
C ALA A 226 6.59 -6.69 -5.62
N SER A 227 5.98 -7.73 -6.22
CA SER A 227 6.56 -9.09 -6.28
C SER A 227 7.88 -9.10 -7.04
N SER A 228 7.95 -8.47 -8.22
CA SER A 228 9.22 -8.35 -8.98
C SER A 228 10.29 -7.59 -8.20
N SER A 229 9.91 -6.53 -7.49
CA SER A 229 10.85 -5.73 -6.69
C SER A 229 11.40 -6.51 -5.50
N LEU A 230 10.58 -7.34 -4.86
CA LEU A 230 10.96 -8.17 -3.72
C LEU A 230 11.74 -9.43 -4.12
N LEU A 231 11.38 -10.09 -5.22
CA LEU A 231 12.13 -11.24 -5.75
C LEU A 231 13.56 -10.87 -6.16
N ARG A 232 13.78 -9.64 -6.65
CA ARG A 232 15.13 -9.15 -6.97
C ARG A 232 16.06 -9.10 -5.76
N LEU A 233 15.53 -9.05 -4.53
CA LEU A 233 16.37 -9.18 -3.32
C LEU A 233 16.98 -10.59 -3.22
N ILE A 234 16.24 -11.62 -3.64
CA ILE A 234 16.68 -13.02 -3.62
C ILE A 234 17.86 -13.25 -4.58
N ASP A 235 17.80 -12.64 -5.77
CA ASP A 235 18.88 -12.75 -6.78
C ASP A 235 20.19 -12.09 -6.31
N VAL A 236 20.09 -11.02 -5.52
CA VAL A 236 21.28 -10.30 -5.00
C VAL A 236 22.03 -11.16 -3.98
N ASP A 237 21.32 -11.91 -3.14
CA ASP A 237 21.93 -12.85 -2.18
C ASP A 237 22.59 -14.04 -2.89
N SER A 238 21.96 -14.55 -3.95
CA SER A 238 22.50 -15.65 -4.76
C SER A 238 23.82 -15.27 -5.45
N GLY A 239 23.99 -14.00 -5.82
CA GLY A 239 25.22 -13.45 -6.40
C GLY A 239 26.32 -13.08 -5.39
N GLN A 240 25.96 -12.78 -4.14
CA GLN A 240 26.94 -12.51 -3.07
C GLN A 240 27.44 -13.78 -2.39
N ASN A 241 26.61 -14.83 -2.28
CA ASN A 241 27.02 -16.10 -1.69
C ASN A 241 28.12 -16.84 -2.48
N ASN A 242 28.25 -16.57 -3.79
CA ASN A 242 29.34 -17.13 -4.62
C ASN A 242 30.71 -16.46 -4.42
N LYS A 243 30.82 -15.40 -3.60
CA LYS A 243 32.13 -14.81 -3.24
C LYS A 243 32.71 -15.30 -1.92
N TYR A 244 31.97 -16.10 -1.14
CA TYR A 244 32.42 -16.60 0.16
C TYR A 244 32.86 -18.08 0.17
N SER A 245 32.90 -18.76 -0.98
CA SER A 245 33.33 -20.15 -1.06
C SER A 245 34.59 -20.38 -1.91
N SER A 246 35.57 -19.47 -1.83
CA SER A 246 36.93 -19.74 -2.33
C SER A 246 37.95 -18.90 -1.58
N THR A 247 38.86 -19.59 -0.89
CA THR A 247 40.14 -19.13 -0.30
C THR A 247 40.20 -19.14 1.23
N SER A 248 40.51 -20.32 1.74
CA SER A 248 41.45 -20.64 2.82
C SER A 248 42.32 -19.50 3.40
N ASN A 249 42.48 -19.57 4.72
CA ASN A 249 43.69 -19.27 5.52
C ASN A 249 43.93 -17.85 6.06
N ASN A 250 44.01 -17.82 7.39
CA ASN A 250 44.93 -17.07 8.24
C ASN A 250 44.63 -15.60 8.60
N SER A 251 44.61 -15.41 9.92
CA SER A 251 45.15 -14.26 10.68
C SER A 251 44.46 -12.89 10.59
N THR A 252 43.83 -12.54 11.73
CA THR A 252 44.09 -11.32 12.52
C THR A 252 44.40 -10.03 11.75
N SER A 253 43.43 -9.12 11.66
CA SER A 253 43.66 -7.67 11.78
C SER A 253 42.36 -6.88 11.61
N ASN A 254 42.05 -6.10 12.65
CA ASN A 254 41.39 -4.81 12.70
C ASN A 254 41.03 -4.08 11.39
N ASN A 255 39.91 -3.36 11.47
CA ASN A 255 39.41 -2.33 10.57
C ASN A 255 38.83 -2.79 9.23
N SER A 256 37.55 -3.16 9.26
CA SER A 256 36.67 -3.10 8.10
C SER A 256 35.35 -2.41 8.47
N ASN A 257 35.31 -1.08 8.33
CA ASN A 257 34.09 -0.37 7.94
C ASN A 257 33.73 -0.76 6.49
N GLY A 258 33.45 -2.05 6.31
CA GLY A 258 32.95 -2.64 5.08
C GLY A 258 31.45 -2.67 5.19
N LEU A 259 30.79 -1.87 4.35
CA LEU A 259 29.36 -1.70 4.18
C LEU A 259 28.65 -3.04 3.89
N SER A 260 28.41 -3.84 4.92
CA SER A 260 27.45 -4.95 4.96
C SER A 260 26.04 -4.36 4.91
N ASN A 261 25.63 -3.90 3.72
CA ASN A 261 24.23 -3.65 3.37
C ASN A 261 23.46 -4.99 3.28
N ASP A 262 23.68 -5.86 4.26
CA ASP A 262 23.15 -7.21 4.28
C ASP A 262 21.64 -7.09 4.48
N ILE A 263 20.89 -7.84 3.69
CA ILE A 263 19.44 -7.79 3.71
C ILE A 263 18.99 -8.53 4.98
N ILE A 264 18.82 -7.80 6.08
CA ILE A 264 18.68 -8.34 7.43
C ILE A 264 17.33 -9.05 7.64
N HIS A 265 16.26 -8.52 7.04
CA HIS A 265 14.87 -8.99 7.28
C HIS A 265 14.05 -9.07 5.98
N LYS A 266 14.57 -9.75 4.95
CA LYS A 266 13.82 -10.00 3.70
C LYS A 266 12.56 -10.82 3.95
N GLU A 267 12.65 -11.82 4.82
CA GLU A 267 11.57 -12.75 5.15
C GLU A 267 10.37 -11.99 5.70
N ALA A 268 10.62 -11.04 6.60
CA ALA A 268 9.58 -10.21 7.21
C ALA A 268 8.88 -9.31 6.19
N THR A 269 9.60 -8.88 5.15
CA THR A 269 9.04 -8.05 4.08
C THR A 269 8.19 -8.87 3.11
N TYR A 270 8.49 -10.17 2.91
CA TYR A 270 7.67 -11.04 2.07
C TYR A 270 6.28 -11.31 2.66
N ILE A 271 6.18 -11.39 3.99
CA ILE A 271 4.89 -11.54 4.70
C ILE A 271 3.92 -10.40 4.35
N LEU A 272 4.44 -9.19 4.06
CA LEU A 272 3.61 -8.05 3.66
C LEU A 272 2.80 -8.33 2.38
N LEU A 273 3.34 -9.09 1.42
CA LEU A 273 2.60 -9.46 0.21
C LEU A 273 1.43 -10.40 0.51
N GLU A 274 1.61 -11.36 1.41
CA GLU A 274 0.53 -12.24 1.84
C GLU A 274 -0.54 -11.46 2.61
N GLN A 275 -0.13 -10.58 3.53
CA GLN A 275 -1.04 -9.67 4.22
C GLN A 275 -1.82 -8.76 3.24
N PHE A 276 -1.17 -8.30 2.17
CA PHE A 276 -1.82 -7.49 1.13
C PHE A 276 -2.93 -8.23 0.41
N VAL A 277 -2.65 -9.45 -0.05
CA VAL A 277 -3.65 -10.27 -0.76
C VAL A 277 -4.79 -10.67 0.18
N ASN A 278 -4.50 -10.97 1.46
CA ASN A 278 -5.54 -11.31 2.44
C ASN A 278 -6.47 -10.13 2.77
N GLN A 279 -5.97 -8.89 2.76
CA GLN A 279 -6.77 -7.70 3.06
C GLN A 279 -7.47 -7.09 1.83
N CYS A 280 -7.00 -7.40 0.61
CA CYS A 280 -7.55 -6.83 -0.61
C CYS A 280 -8.70 -7.69 -1.17
N PRO A 281 -9.94 -7.20 -1.25
CA PRO A 281 -11.07 -7.99 -1.76
C PRO A 281 -11.03 -8.26 -3.27
N TYR A 282 -10.11 -7.61 -3.99
CA TYR A 282 -9.97 -7.70 -5.45
C TYR A 282 -8.86 -8.68 -5.89
N LEU A 283 -8.11 -9.24 -4.95
CA LEU A 283 -6.98 -10.13 -5.24
C LEU A 283 -7.27 -11.52 -4.70
N THR A 284 -6.76 -12.53 -5.42
CA THR A 284 -6.87 -13.93 -5.02
C THR A 284 -5.50 -14.51 -4.72
N ARG A 285 -5.47 -15.54 -3.87
CA ARG A 285 -4.24 -16.28 -3.57
C ARG A 285 -3.65 -16.96 -4.81
N ASP A 286 -4.48 -17.37 -5.76
CA ASP A 286 -4.02 -17.97 -7.02
C ASP A 286 -3.21 -16.96 -7.83
N LEU A 287 -3.64 -15.69 -7.87
CA LEU A 287 -2.87 -14.64 -8.53
C LEU A 287 -1.54 -14.39 -7.82
N LEU A 288 -1.52 -14.41 -6.48
CA LEU A 288 -0.27 -14.31 -5.74
C LEU A 288 0.71 -15.40 -6.16
N GLU A 289 0.26 -16.66 -6.28
CA GLU A 289 1.11 -17.78 -6.67
C GLU A 289 1.76 -17.59 -8.04
N THR A 290 1.05 -16.95 -8.99
CA THR A 290 1.63 -16.64 -10.31
C THR A 290 2.76 -15.62 -10.28
N CYS A 291 2.74 -14.70 -9.31
CA CYS A 291 3.69 -13.60 -9.20
C CYS A 291 4.78 -13.84 -8.14
N PHE A 292 4.47 -14.64 -7.12
CA PHE A 292 5.31 -14.90 -5.96
C PHE A 292 5.03 -16.30 -5.41
N PRO A 293 5.99 -17.26 -5.53
CA PRO A 293 5.75 -18.64 -5.11
C PRO A 293 5.47 -18.78 -3.61
N SER A 294 4.41 -19.49 -3.22
CA SER A 294 4.05 -19.72 -1.81
C SER A 294 5.13 -20.49 -1.04
N SER A 295 6.01 -21.23 -1.72
CA SER A 295 7.16 -21.90 -1.10
C SER A 295 8.13 -20.89 -0.44
N VAL A 296 8.32 -19.72 -1.06
CA VAL A 296 9.17 -18.66 -0.52
C VAL A 296 8.54 -18.05 0.72
N LEU A 297 7.22 -17.80 0.70
CA LEU A 297 6.47 -17.30 1.86
C LEU A 297 6.52 -18.29 3.03
N ARG A 298 6.29 -19.58 2.75
CA ARG A 298 6.33 -20.63 3.78
C ARG A 298 7.71 -20.74 4.42
N ASN A 299 8.77 -20.65 3.62
CA ASN A 299 10.14 -20.67 4.15
C ASN A 299 10.44 -19.41 4.98
N ALA A 300 9.97 -18.25 4.54
CA ALA A 300 10.10 -17.00 5.30
C ALA A 300 9.42 -17.10 6.67
N PHE A 301 8.19 -17.61 6.73
CA PHE A 301 7.50 -17.85 8.01
C PHE A 301 8.24 -18.85 8.89
N PHE A 302 8.76 -19.94 8.33
CA PHE A 302 9.52 -20.94 9.07
C PHE A 302 10.80 -20.35 9.68
N ILE A 303 11.57 -19.56 8.92
CA ILE A 303 12.79 -18.91 9.41
C ILE A 303 12.47 -17.93 10.54
N ILE A 304 11.38 -17.17 10.42
CA ILE A 304 11.00 -16.20 11.43
C ILE A 304 10.49 -16.89 12.71
N SER A 305 9.75 -17.99 12.58
CA SER A 305 9.28 -18.75 13.73
C SER A 305 10.39 -19.54 14.42
N SER A 306 11.40 -20.02 13.68
CA SER A 306 12.56 -20.71 14.26
C SER A 306 13.50 -19.77 15.01
N ASN A 307 13.55 -18.49 14.65
CA ASN A 307 14.37 -17.47 15.33
C ASN A 307 13.78 -16.99 16.68
N ILE A 308 12.82 -17.73 17.25
CA ILE A 308 12.18 -17.45 18.54
C ILE A 308 12.88 -18.21 19.69
N GLU A 309 13.75 -19.18 19.39
CA GLU A 309 14.65 -19.83 20.35
C GLU A 309 15.96 -19.07 20.53
#